data_AF-A0A9P9T6Z0-F1
#
_entry.id   AF-A0A9P9T6Z0-F1
#
_cell.length_a   1.000
_cell.length_b   1.000
_cell.length_c   1.000
_cell.angle_alpha   90.00
_cell.angle_beta   90.00
_cell.angle_gamma   90.00
#
_symmetry.space_group_name_H-M   'P 1'
#
loop_
_entity.id
_entity.type
_entity.pdbx_description
1 polymer ?
#
loop_
_entity_poly.entity_id
_entity_poly.type
_entity_poly.pdbx_seq_one_letter_code
_entity_poly.pdbx_strand_id
1 'polypeptide(L)'
;MTQHIPEHIDDDQPLPPIRDFASFEREDSSTAGTVATAETLSFVCDHEGCKSQPFKRRGDLTRHQLKHGTHGKLACPAQDCKRHGIRSFVRPDKLRDHILAGHDDDTICLCPDCGKSFTRDLFSVHHYQISVDPFFHLSDYRTCPLPRCSYKVHERHGIDTLQLHILNNHDLKGRARFSDVLLGRGYDFQSLEIICPMCGPNCRFPNHADLYHHFDQFHQHLPICRRHRNTSCPADCSRRYVYFRPGTSKSDSDDIRQHRLTILSLWPEFRHHFVFDDIKRCSRKI
;
A
#
# COMPACT_ATOMS: atom_id res chain seq x y z
N MET A 1 6.60 50.72 34.66
CA MET A 1 5.46 49.79 34.48
C MET A 1 6.02 48.55 33.82
N THR A 2 6.51 47.62 34.64
CA THR A 2 7.26 46.45 34.21
C THR A 2 6.33 45.26 34.44
N GLN A 3 5.86 44.63 33.36
CA GLN A 3 4.90 43.55 33.45
C GLN A 3 5.63 42.23 33.72
N HIS A 4 5.17 41.56 34.77
CA HIS A 4 5.62 40.26 35.26
C HIS A 4 5.17 39.16 34.30
N ILE A 5 6.11 38.33 33.85
CA ILE A 5 5.82 37.08 33.13
C ILE A 5 5.75 35.96 34.19
N PRO A 6 4.71 35.11 34.22
CA PRO A 6 4.70 33.92 35.07
C PRO A 6 5.42 32.74 34.41
N GLU A 7 6.09 32.00 35.28
CA GLU A 7 6.97 30.86 35.05
C GLU A 7 6.24 29.56 34.65
N HIS A 8 7.01 28.71 33.96
CA HIS A 8 7.05 27.24 33.99
C HIS A 8 5.77 26.45 34.31
N ILE A 9 5.32 25.67 33.32
CA ILE A 9 4.47 24.49 33.53
C ILE A 9 5.39 23.27 33.38
N ASP A 10 5.56 22.53 34.47
CA ASP A 10 6.18 21.20 34.52
C ASP A 10 5.15 20.15 34.05
N ASP A 11 5.31 19.66 32.82
CA ASP A 11 4.55 18.52 32.29
C ASP A 11 5.36 17.23 32.50
N ASP A 12 5.32 16.70 33.73
CA ASP A 12 5.81 15.35 34.04
C ASP A 12 4.69 14.54 34.75
N GLN A 13 3.55 14.42 34.07
CA GLN A 13 2.52 13.45 34.45
C GLN A 13 2.74 12.13 33.70
N PRO A 14 2.91 11.00 34.40
CA PRO A 14 2.99 9.70 33.76
C PRO A 14 1.65 9.35 33.12
N LEU A 15 1.69 8.96 31.85
CA LEU A 15 0.52 8.48 31.12
C LEU A 15 -0.11 7.28 31.85
N PRO A 16 -1.44 7.22 31.94
CA PRO A 16 -2.12 6.08 32.54
C PRO A 16 -1.88 4.80 31.73
N PRO A 17 -1.86 3.62 32.37
CA PRO A 17 -1.63 2.36 31.70
C PRO A 17 -2.74 2.10 30.67
N ILE A 18 -2.31 1.75 29.46
CA ILE A 18 -3.15 1.33 28.35
C ILE A 18 -3.95 0.10 28.82
N ARG A 19 -5.28 0.26 28.94
CA ARG A 19 -6.18 -0.85 29.20
C ARG A 19 -6.26 -1.73 27.96
N ASP A 20 -5.92 -3.01 28.13
CA ASP A 20 -6.10 -4.06 27.13
C ASP A 20 -7.56 -4.10 26.63
N PHE A 21 -7.76 -3.73 25.37
CA PHE A 21 -9.01 -3.95 24.64
C PHE A 21 -9.10 -5.43 24.24
N ALA A 22 -9.27 -6.30 25.22
CA ALA A 22 -9.72 -7.66 25.02
C ALA A 22 -11.07 -7.82 25.73
N SER A 23 -12.01 -8.47 25.04
CA SER A 23 -13.31 -8.96 25.56
C SER A 23 -14.49 -7.98 25.41
N PHE A 24 -15.05 -7.90 24.20
CA PHE A 24 -16.44 -7.56 24.01
C PHE A 24 -17.25 -8.85 24.20
N GLU A 25 -17.67 -9.10 25.44
CA GLU A 25 -18.59 -10.20 25.76
C GLU A 25 -19.94 -9.94 25.09
N ARG A 26 -20.38 -10.88 24.24
CA ARG A 26 -21.76 -10.91 23.75
C ARG A 26 -22.59 -11.66 24.78
N GLU A 27 -23.62 -11.00 25.28
CA GLU A 27 -24.64 -11.59 26.15
C GLU A 27 -25.46 -12.62 25.34
N ASP A 28 -25.26 -13.90 25.67
CA ASP A 28 -26.07 -15.01 25.16
C ASP A 28 -27.39 -15.10 25.95
N SER A 29 -28.50 -14.81 25.26
CA SER A 29 -29.83 -15.18 25.73
C SER A 29 -30.04 -16.68 25.57
N SER A 30 -30.18 -17.34 26.73
CA SER A 30 -30.41 -18.77 26.86
C SER A 30 -31.87 -19.13 26.58
N THR A 31 -32.12 -19.77 25.44
CA THR A 31 -33.29 -20.64 25.24
C THR A 31 -32.79 -22.07 25.04
N ALA A 32 -33.08 -22.92 26.03
CA ALA A 32 -32.85 -24.36 25.98
C ALA A 32 -33.70 -24.98 24.86
N GLY A 33 -33.06 -25.24 23.72
CA GLY A 33 -33.63 -25.95 22.58
C GLY A 33 -32.70 -27.11 22.22
N THR A 34 -33.21 -28.32 22.43
CA THR A 34 -32.82 -29.62 21.87
C THR A 34 -31.55 -29.65 21.02
N VAL A 35 -30.51 -30.29 21.55
CA VAL A 35 -29.27 -30.65 20.83
C VAL A 35 -29.61 -31.69 19.76
N ALA A 36 -30.13 -31.23 18.63
CA ALA A 36 -30.02 -31.94 17.38
C ALA A 36 -28.53 -31.87 16.99
N THR A 37 -27.87 -33.02 16.93
CA THR A 37 -26.53 -33.16 16.38
C THR A 37 -26.54 -32.50 15.01
N ALA A 38 -25.94 -31.31 14.91
CA ALA A 38 -25.81 -30.58 13.67
C ALA A 38 -25.02 -31.47 12.71
N GLU A 39 -25.73 -32.17 11.83
CA GLU A 39 -25.14 -32.86 10.69
C GLU A 39 -24.20 -31.87 10.03
N THR A 40 -22.91 -32.18 10.10
CA THR A 40 -21.87 -31.26 9.66
C THR A 40 -21.98 -31.25 8.14
N LEU A 41 -22.76 -30.31 7.60
CA LEU A 41 -23.00 -30.17 6.17
C LEU A 41 -21.63 -30.09 5.49
N SER A 42 -21.27 -31.19 4.83
CA SER A 42 -20.02 -31.31 4.10
C SER A 42 -20.27 -30.98 2.63
N PHE A 43 -19.34 -30.26 2.02
CA PHE A 43 -19.45 -29.81 0.65
C PHE A 43 -18.59 -30.72 -0.22
N VAL A 44 -19.16 -31.38 -1.23
CA VAL A 44 -18.45 -32.34 -2.09
C VAL A 44 -18.26 -31.76 -3.49
N CYS A 45 -17.16 -32.12 -4.15
CA CYS A 45 -16.92 -31.74 -5.55
C CYS A 45 -17.70 -32.66 -6.49
N ASP A 46 -18.40 -32.06 -7.44
CA ASP A 46 -19.23 -32.69 -8.46
C ASP A 46 -18.50 -33.03 -9.77
N HIS A 47 -17.24 -32.60 -9.91
CA HIS A 47 -16.43 -32.87 -11.10
C HIS A 47 -16.17 -34.38 -11.30
N GLU A 48 -16.41 -34.87 -12.52
CA GLU A 48 -16.26 -36.27 -12.86
C GLU A 48 -14.84 -36.79 -12.57
N GLY A 49 -14.75 -37.92 -11.86
CA GLY A 49 -13.47 -38.53 -11.47
C GLY A 49 -12.71 -37.79 -10.36
N CYS A 50 -13.26 -36.74 -9.77
CA CYS A 50 -12.63 -36.05 -8.66
C CYS A 50 -12.66 -36.87 -7.36
N LYS A 51 -11.48 -37.18 -6.81
CA LYS A 51 -11.32 -37.96 -5.57
C LYS A 51 -11.12 -37.07 -4.32
N SER A 52 -11.54 -35.81 -4.35
CA SER A 52 -11.37 -34.91 -3.20
C SER A 52 -12.24 -35.33 -2.03
N GLN A 53 -11.68 -35.30 -0.82
CA GLN A 53 -12.46 -35.46 0.40
C GLN A 53 -13.49 -34.32 0.54
N PRO A 54 -14.63 -34.56 1.21
CA PRO A 54 -15.61 -33.53 1.50
C PRO A 54 -15.01 -32.35 2.26
N PHE A 55 -15.36 -31.14 1.86
CA PHE A 55 -14.88 -29.89 2.45
C PHE A 55 -15.79 -29.45 3.60
N LYS A 56 -15.18 -28.96 4.69
CA LYS A 56 -15.93 -28.42 5.85
C LYS A 56 -16.56 -27.06 5.57
N ARG A 57 -16.04 -26.31 4.60
CA ARG A 57 -16.51 -24.96 4.27
C ARG A 57 -16.76 -24.84 2.78
N ARG A 58 -17.85 -24.17 2.41
CA ARG A 58 -18.19 -23.88 1.00
C ARG A 58 -17.06 -23.15 0.28
N GLY A 59 -16.38 -22.22 0.94
CA GLY A 59 -15.24 -21.51 0.34
C GLY A 59 -14.06 -22.42 -0.02
N ASP A 60 -13.84 -23.52 0.70
CA ASP A 60 -12.79 -24.50 0.36
C ASP A 60 -13.20 -25.35 -0.85
N LEU A 61 -14.49 -25.73 -0.95
CA LEU A 61 -15.04 -26.38 -2.15
C LEU A 61 -14.93 -25.47 -3.38
N THR A 62 -15.39 -24.21 -3.28
CA THR A 62 -15.30 -23.24 -4.39
C THR A 62 -13.87 -23.09 -4.86
N ARG A 63 -12.90 -22.99 -3.93
CA ARG A 63 -11.47 -22.92 -4.25
C ARG A 63 -10.96 -24.21 -4.91
N HIS A 64 -11.45 -25.37 -4.48
CA HIS A 64 -11.08 -26.65 -5.06
C HIS A 64 -11.61 -26.80 -6.49
N GLN A 65 -12.86 -26.43 -6.75
CA GLN A 65 -13.49 -26.50 -8.07
C GLN A 65 -12.72 -25.68 -9.11
N LEU A 66 -12.03 -24.60 -8.71
CA LEU A 66 -11.15 -23.84 -9.60
C LEU A 66 -10.00 -24.67 -10.21
N LYS A 67 -9.66 -25.84 -9.63
CA LYS A 67 -8.65 -26.76 -10.21
C LYS A 67 -9.17 -27.54 -11.41
N HIS A 68 -10.49 -27.72 -11.50
CA HIS A 68 -11.13 -28.52 -12.54
C HIS A 68 -11.54 -27.68 -13.75
N GLY A 69 -11.91 -26.43 -13.53
CA GLY A 69 -12.23 -25.53 -14.63
C GLY A 69 -10.99 -25.02 -15.37
N THR A 70 -11.17 -24.64 -16.63
CA THR A 70 -10.23 -23.82 -17.41
C THR A 70 -10.26 -22.36 -16.98
N HIS A 71 -10.45 -22.09 -15.68
CA HIS A 71 -10.62 -20.74 -15.17
C HIS A 71 -9.43 -19.85 -15.56
N GLY A 72 -9.73 -18.57 -15.79
CA GLY A 72 -8.82 -17.53 -16.24
C GLY A 72 -7.49 -17.62 -15.50
N LYS A 73 -6.50 -18.15 -16.21
CA LYS A 73 -5.14 -18.35 -15.74
C LYS A 73 -4.49 -16.99 -15.54
N LEU A 74 -4.22 -16.62 -14.29
CA LEU A 74 -3.61 -15.34 -13.94
C LEU A 74 -2.09 -15.42 -14.17
N ALA A 75 -1.63 -14.84 -15.27
CA ALA A 75 -0.21 -14.77 -15.60
C ALA A 75 0.50 -13.73 -14.72
N CYS A 76 1.78 -13.98 -14.43
CA CYS A 76 2.63 -12.95 -13.85
C CYS A 76 2.93 -11.85 -14.88
N PRO A 77 2.73 -10.57 -14.55
CA PRO A 77 2.98 -9.47 -15.48
C PRO A 77 4.48 -9.13 -15.59
N ALA A 78 5.33 -9.60 -14.67
CA ALA A 78 6.76 -9.31 -14.69
C ALA A 78 7.42 -9.82 -15.98
N GLN A 79 8.20 -8.97 -16.61
CA GLN A 79 9.00 -9.28 -17.79
C GLN A 79 9.95 -10.44 -17.45
N ASP A 80 10.10 -11.37 -18.40
CA ASP A 80 10.92 -12.59 -18.28
C ASP A 80 10.47 -13.62 -17.21
N CYS A 81 9.33 -13.38 -16.54
CA CYS A 81 8.78 -14.36 -15.61
C CYS A 81 8.14 -15.54 -16.35
N LYS A 82 8.58 -16.77 -16.05
CA LYS A 82 8.07 -18.02 -16.66
C LYS A 82 6.69 -18.47 -16.16
N ARG A 83 6.01 -17.66 -15.34
CA ARG A 83 4.70 -17.97 -14.72
C ARG A 83 3.53 -17.47 -15.57
N HIS A 84 3.45 -17.97 -16.80
CA HIS A 84 2.41 -17.66 -17.78
C HIS A 84 1.82 -18.95 -18.39
N GLY A 85 0.72 -18.82 -19.15
CA GLY A 85 0.07 -19.94 -19.84
C GLY A 85 -0.27 -21.08 -18.88
N ILE A 86 0.25 -22.29 -19.11
CA ILE A 86 -0.03 -23.45 -18.26
C ILE A 86 0.54 -23.29 -16.83
N ARG A 87 1.61 -22.52 -16.67
CA ARG A 87 2.32 -22.29 -15.40
C ARG A 87 1.81 -21.07 -14.62
N SER A 88 0.72 -20.46 -15.07
CA SER A 88 0.09 -19.33 -14.41
C SER A 88 -0.51 -19.73 -13.05
N PHE A 89 -1.08 -18.74 -12.37
CA PHE A 89 -1.81 -18.95 -11.13
C PHE A 89 -3.31 -19.09 -11.39
N VAL A 90 -3.96 -19.93 -10.60
CA VAL A 90 -5.43 -20.04 -10.59
C VAL A 90 -6.05 -19.03 -9.61
N ARG A 91 -5.24 -18.54 -8.66
CA ARG A 91 -5.69 -17.72 -7.54
C ARG A 91 -4.95 -16.38 -7.47
N PRO A 92 -5.65 -15.28 -7.21
CA PRO A 92 -5.05 -13.94 -7.16
C PRO A 92 -4.08 -13.79 -5.98
N ASP A 93 -4.39 -14.36 -4.82
CA ASP A 93 -3.49 -14.34 -3.66
C ASP A 93 -2.16 -15.05 -3.95
N LYS A 94 -2.19 -16.15 -4.72
CA LYS A 94 -0.97 -16.87 -5.10
C LYS A 94 -0.13 -16.18 -6.15
N LEU A 95 -0.76 -15.43 -7.05
CA LEU A 95 -0.04 -14.54 -7.94
C LEU A 95 0.62 -13.40 -7.15
N ARG A 96 -0.11 -12.79 -6.20
CA ARG A 96 0.43 -11.74 -5.33
C ARG A 96 1.61 -12.23 -4.49
N ASP A 97 1.46 -13.36 -3.80
CA ASP A 97 2.53 -13.99 -3.01
C ASP A 97 3.79 -14.21 -3.88
N HIS A 98 3.59 -14.71 -5.10
CA HIS A 98 4.67 -14.93 -6.05
C HIS A 98 5.36 -13.61 -6.44
N ILE A 99 4.60 -12.57 -6.77
CA ILE A 99 5.16 -11.28 -7.14
C ILE A 99 5.96 -10.70 -5.98
N LEU A 100 5.40 -10.66 -4.78
CA LEU A 100 6.08 -10.13 -3.61
C LEU A 100 7.32 -10.94 -3.21
N ALA A 101 7.36 -12.24 -3.50
CA ALA A 101 8.48 -13.11 -3.16
C ALA A 101 9.59 -13.16 -4.22
N GLY A 102 9.23 -12.99 -5.49
CA GLY A 102 10.13 -13.21 -6.62
C GLY A 102 10.54 -11.94 -7.37
N HIS A 103 9.83 -10.84 -7.17
CA HIS A 103 10.03 -9.59 -7.92
C HIS A 103 10.20 -8.41 -6.96
N ASP A 104 11.28 -7.66 -7.16
CA ASP A 104 11.54 -6.42 -6.45
C ASP A 104 10.69 -5.26 -7.00
N ASP A 105 10.85 -4.09 -6.39
CA ASP A 105 10.05 -2.91 -6.73
C ASP A 105 10.45 -2.33 -8.10
N ASP A 106 11.67 -2.64 -8.55
CA ASP A 106 12.26 -2.19 -9.82
C ASP A 106 11.93 -3.12 -10.99
N THR A 107 11.40 -4.31 -10.71
CA THR A 107 10.98 -5.28 -11.71
C THR A 107 9.98 -4.65 -12.68
N ILE A 108 10.26 -4.75 -13.97
CA ILE A 108 9.38 -4.25 -15.03
C ILE A 108 8.24 -5.24 -15.26
N CYS A 109 7.00 -4.73 -15.21
CA CYS A 109 5.76 -5.44 -15.46
C CYS A 109 5.10 -4.94 -16.76
N LEU A 110 4.68 -5.88 -17.61
CA LEU A 110 3.95 -5.62 -18.84
C LEU A 110 2.45 -5.75 -18.59
N CYS A 111 1.71 -4.70 -18.94
CA CYS A 111 0.25 -4.73 -18.90
C CYS A 111 -0.28 -5.59 -20.06
N PRO A 112 -1.00 -6.69 -19.79
CA PRO A 112 -1.52 -7.56 -20.86
C PRO A 112 -2.59 -6.87 -21.72
N ASP A 113 -3.29 -5.90 -21.14
CA ASP A 113 -4.44 -5.25 -21.78
C ASP A 113 -4.04 -4.09 -22.70
N CYS A 114 -3.03 -3.29 -22.32
CA CYS A 114 -2.59 -2.13 -23.12
C CYS A 114 -1.16 -2.25 -23.68
N GLY A 115 -0.36 -3.22 -23.22
CA GLY A 115 1.02 -3.45 -23.67
C GLY A 115 2.07 -2.48 -23.11
N LYS A 116 1.68 -1.54 -22.25
CA LYS A 116 2.63 -0.63 -21.58
C LYS A 116 3.43 -1.35 -20.50
N SER A 117 4.67 -0.93 -20.30
CA SER A 117 5.56 -1.41 -19.24
C SER A 117 5.69 -0.39 -18.11
N PHE A 118 5.75 -0.89 -16.88
CA PHE A 118 5.91 -0.07 -15.67
C PHE A 118 6.77 -0.84 -14.67
N THR A 119 7.46 -0.16 -13.76
CA THR A 119 7.98 -0.85 -12.56
C THR A 119 6.82 -1.43 -11.75
N ARG A 120 7.09 -2.43 -10.90
CA ARG A 120 6.07 -3.13 -10.12
C ARG A 120 5.15 -2.18 -9.34
N ASP A 121 5.71 -1.12 -8.76
CA ASP A 121 4.95 -0.16 -7.97
C ASP A 121 4.06 0.74 -8.84
N LEU A 122 4.56 1.26 -9.97
CA LEU A 122 3.71 2.03 -10.91
C LEU A 122 2.67 1.15 -11.60
N PHE A 123 2.98 -0.13 -11.79
CA PHE A 123 2.06 -1.11 -12.35
C PHE A 123 0.81 -1.26 -11.47
N SER A 124 0.97 -1.23 -10.14
CA SER A 124 -0.17 -1.25 -9.22
C SER A 124 -1.07 -0.02 -9.37
N VAL A 125 -0.48 1.15 -9.65
CA VAL A 125 -1.23 2.40 -9.91
C VAL A 125 -1.94 2.35 -11.27
N HIS A 126 -1.31 1.75 -12.28
CA HIS A 126 -1.91 1.55 -13.60
C HIS A 126 -3.19 0.71 -13.52
N HIS A 127 -3.19 -0.33 -12.69
CA HIS A 127 -4.33 -1.24 -12.48
C HIS A 127 -5.26 -0.85 -11.32
N TYR A 128 -4.99 0.26 -10.61
CA TYR A 128 -5.71 0.68 -9.41
C TYR A 128 -7.24 0.82 -9.59
N GLN A 129 -7.71 1.20 -10.77
CA GLN A 129 -9.15 1.42 -11.01
C GLN A 129 -9.94 0.12 -11.22
N ILE A 130 -9.26 -1.02 -11.30
CA ILE A 130 -9.87 -2.33 -11.51
C ILE A 130 -9.87 -3.04 -10.14
N SER A 131 -10.92 -2.85 -9.33
CA SER A 131 -10.97 -3.37 -7.95
C SER A 131 -10.91 -4.90 -7.83
N VAL A 132 -11.21 -5.61 -8.91
CA VAL A 132 -11.08 -7.08 -9.04
C VAL A 132 -9.67 -7.52 -9.45
N ASP A 133 -8.76 -6.58 -9.65
CA ASP A 133 -7.41 -6.86 -10.11
C ASP A 133 -6.51 -7.36 -8.96
N PRO A 134 -5.82 -8.52 -9.13
CA PRO A 134 -4.91 -9.05 -8.12
C PRO A 134 -3.77 -8.10 -7.72
N PHE A 135 -3.43 -7.13 -8.57
CA PHE A 135 -2.28 -6.23 -8.47
C PHE A 135 -2.54 -4.96 -7.67
N PHE A 136 -3.81 -4.62 -7.39
CA PHE A 136 -4.21 -3.38 -6.71
C PHE A 136 -3.45 -3.14 -5.39
N HIS A 137 -3.25 -4.19 -4.60
CA HIS A 137 -2.61 -4.11 -3.28
C HIS A 137 -1.08 -4.25 -3.31
N LEU A 138 -0.44 -4.31 -4.49
CA LEU A 138 1.02 -4.48 -4.53
C LEU A 138 1.77 -3.28 -3.95
N SER A 139 1.25 -2.06 -4.13
CA SER A 139 1.82 -0.85 -3.51
C SER A 139 1.73 -0.86 -1.99
N ASP A 140 0.83 -1.64 -1.40
CA ASP A 140 0.64 -1.65 0.06
C ASP A 140 1.80 -2.37 0.75
N TYR A 141 2.65 -3.07 0.00
CA TYR A 141 3.79 -3.79 0.53
C TYR A 141 5.08 -3.04 0.24
N ARG A 142 5.93 -2.93 1.26
CA ARG A 142 7.29 -2.41 1.12
C ARG A 142 8.28 -3.45 1.60
N THR A 143 9.32 -3.68 0.82
CA THR A 143 10.42 -4.55 1.18
C THR A 143 11.57 -3.72 1.73
N CYS A 144 12.34 -4.26 2.67
CA CYS A 144 13.61 -3.66 3.02
C CYS A 144 14.48 -3.51 1.75
N PRO A 145 14.98 -2.30 1.46
CA PRO A 145 15.71 -2.05 0.22
C PRO A 145 17.15 -2.60 0.27
N LEU A 146 17.61 -3.04 1.44
CA LEU A 146 18.94 -3.64 1.59
C LEU A 146 18.94 -5.09 1.12
N PRO A 147 19.93 -5.49 0.30
CA PRO A 147 19.94 -6.80 -0.33
C PRO A 147 20.05 -7.92 0.71
N ARG A 148 19.43 -9.06 0.39
CA ARG A 148 19.34 -10.26 1.25
C ARG A 148 18.52 -10.06 2.53
N CYS A 149 17.91 -8.89 2.74
CA CYS A 149 16.91 -8.73 3.77
C CYS A 149 15.54 -9.16 3.25
N SER A 150 14.89 -10.11 3.94
CA SER A 150 13.56 -10.59 3.58
C SER A 150 12.42 -9.83 4.27
N TYR A 151 12.73 -8.78 5.03
CA TYR A 151 11.73 -8.02 5.79
C TYR A 151 10.76 -7.30 4.85
N LYS A 152 9.47 -7.37 5.19
CA LYS A 152 8.39 -6.73 4.46
C LYS A 152 7.40 -6.14 5.45
N VAL A 153 6.93 -4.94 5.16
CA VAL A 153 5.83 -4.29 5.88
C VAL A 153 4.63 -4.16 4.95
N HIS A 154 3.44 -4.27 5.52
CA HIS A 154 2.20 -3.84 4.87
C HIS A 154 1.82 -2.46 5.40
N GLU A 155 1.43 -1.53 4.54
CA GLU A 155 1.05 -0.13 4.82
C GLU A 155 0.14 0.04 6.04
N ARG A 156 -0.78 -0.91 6.28
CA ARG A 156 -1.67 -0.93 7.45
C ARG A 156 -0.94 -0.95 8.80
N HIS A 157 0.33 -1.32 8.82
CA HIS A 157 1.17 -1.35 10.01
C HIS A 157 2.05 -0.08 10.16
N GLY A 158 1.92 0.90 9.25
CA GLY A 158 2.70 2.14 9.26
C GLY A 158 4.07 1.96 8.60
N ILE A 159 4.43 2.85 7.68
CA ILE A 159 5.68 2.76 6.92
C ILE A 159 6.89 3.10 7.80
N ASP A 160 6.69 3.85 8.88
CA ASP A 160 7.72 4.08 9.90
C ASP A 160 8.29 2.78 10.47
N THR A 161 7.52 1.68 10.47
CA THR A 161 8.04 0.36 10.90
C THR A 161 9.16 -0.17 9.99
N LEU A 162 9.16 0.21 8.71
CA LEU A 162 10.27 -0.10 7.79
C LEU A 162 11.51 0.69 8.15
N GLN A 163 11.36 1.99 8.42
CA GLN A 163 12.46 2.85 8.84
C GLN A 163 13.10 2.35 10.14
N LEU A 164 12.26 2.04 11.15
CA LEU A 164 12.67 1.41 12.41
C LEU A 164 13.36 0.06 12.18
N HIS A 165 12.83 -0.78 11.28
CA HIS A 165 13.47 -2.03 10.93
C HIS A 165 14.89 -1.81 10.37
N ILE A 166 15.05 -0.88 9.42
CA ILE A 166 16.35 -0.59 8.81
C ILE A 166 17.33 -0.09 9.87
N LEU A 167 16.88 0.79 10.78
CA LEU A 167 17.69 1.34 11.85
C LEU A 167 18.17 0.26 12.83
N ASN A 168 17.27 -0.64 13.25
CA ASN A 168 17.53 -1.61 14.30
C ASN A 168 18.25 -2.88 13.83
N ASN A 169 18.14 -3.22 12.54
CA ASN A 169 18.61 -4.50 12.01
C ASN A 169 19.78 -4.37 11.02
N HIS A 170 20.15 -3.14 10.64
CA HIS A 170 21.25 -2.91 9.71
C HIS A 170 22.24 -1.88 10.27
N ASP A 171 23.50 -2.29 10.39
CA ASP A 171 24.57 -1.44 10.89
C ASP A 171 24.88 -0.28 9.93
N LEU A 172 25.54 0.76 10.44
CA LEU A 172 25.90 1.94 9.64
C LEU A 172 26.77 1.56 8.44
N LYS A 173 27.68 0.59 8.59
CA LYS A 173 28.53 0.12 7.51
C LYS A 173 27.73 -0.56 6.39
N GLY A 174 26.76 -1.40 6.74
CA GLY A 174 25.85 -2.03 5.80
C GLY A 174 24.98 -1.01 5.07
N ARG A 175 24.43 -0.02 5.79
CA ARG A 175 23.66 1.08 5.20
C ARG A 175 24.51 1.94 4.25
N ALA A 176 25.73 2.31 4.66
CA ALA A 176 26.65 3.09 3.84
C ALA A 176 27.05 2.36 2.55
N ARG A 177 27.20 1.04 2.59
CA ARG A 177 27.50 0.23 1.39
C ARG A 177 26.39 0.31 0.33
N PHE A 178 25.15 0.53 0.76
CA PHE A 178 23.97 0.61 -0.11
C PHE A 178 23.31 1.98 -0.01
N SER A 179 24.11 3.05 0.17
CA SER A 179 23.63 4.42 0.32
C SER A 179 22.78 4.88 -0.86
N ASP A 180 23.18 4.53 -2.08
CA ASP A 180 22.48 4.95 -3.30
C ASP A 180 21.10 4.28 -3.39
N VAL A 181 21.00 3.03 -2.94
CA VAL A 181 19.72 2.30 -2.88
C VAL A 181 18.79 2.94 -1.85
N LEU A 182 19.31 3.27 -0.66
CA LEU A 182 18.53 3.97 0.37
C LEU A 182 18.10 5.36 -0.10
N LEU A 183 19.00 6.12 -0.73
CA LEU A 183 18.71 7.44 -1.28
C LEU A 183 17.65 7.38 -2.38
N GLY A 184 17.72 6.39 -3.29
CA GLY A 184 16.70 6.17 -4.31
C GLY A 184 15.31 5.86 -3.74
N ARG A 185 15.27 5.27 -2.54
CA ARG A 185 14.05 5.05 -1.75
C ARG A 185 13.65 6.23 -0.86
N GLY A 186 14.42 7.31 -0.86
CA GLY A 186 14.14 8.54 -0.12
C GLY A 186 14.62 8.53 1.34
N TYR A 187 15.61 7.73 1.69
CA TYR A 187 16.19 7.69 3.03
C TYR A 187 17.65 8.16 3.05
N ASP A 188 18.02 8.95 4.05
CA ASP A 188 19.42 9.20 4.37
C ASP A 188 20.07 7.94 4.97
N PHE A 189 21.24 7.52 4.49
CA PHE A 189 21.83 6.26 4.96
C PHE A 189 22.38 6.32 6.38
N GLN A 190 22.67 7.53 6.91
CA GLN A 190 23.22 7.73 8.24
C GLN A 190 22.12 7.86 9.28
N SER A 191 21.20 8.81 9.10
CA SER A 191 20.11 9.08 10.05
C SER A 191 18.85 8.27 9.78
N LEU A 192 18.66 7.76 8.55
CA LEU A 192 17.39 7.23 8.04
C LEU A 192 16.23 8.23 8.07
N GLU A 193 16.53 9.52 8.25
CA GLU A 193 15.53 10.55 7.99
C GLU A 193 15.10 10.49 6.54
N ILE A 194 13.83 10.82 6.32
CA ILE A 194 13.20 10.78 5.03
C ILE A 194 13.54 12.06 4.29
N ILE A 195 14.09 11.92 3.10
CA ILE A 195 14.47 13.03 2.22
C ILE A 195 13.28 13.35 1.33
N CYS A 196 12.82 14.61 1.32
CA CYS A 196 11.81 15.02 0.36
C CYS A 196 12.39 14.93 -1.06
N PRO A 197 11.78 14.14 -1.96
CA PRO A 197 12.35 13.92 -3.28
C PRO A 197 12.30 15.18 -4.17
N MET A 198 11.45 16.15 -3.83
CA MET A 198 11.32 17.42 -4.55
C MET A 198 12.35 18.47 -4.07
N CYS A 199 12.60 18.53 -2.76
CA CYS A 199 13.50 19.51 -2.16
C CYS A 199 14.96 19.05 -2.10
N GLY A 200 15.19 17.73 -2.20
CA GLY A 200 16.53 17.14 -2.13
C GLY A 200 17.08 17.00 -0.71
N PRO A 201 18.38 16.69 -0.57
CA PRO A 201 18.98 16.14 0.66
C PRO A 201 19.03 17.09 1.86
N ASN A 202 18.76 18.39 1.66
CA ASN A 202 18.73 19.40 2.72
C ASN A 202 17.35 19.46 3.42
N CYS A 203 16.35 18.75 2.90
CA CYS A 203 14.99 18.74 3.43
C CYS A 203 14.66 17.34 3.94
N ARG A 204 14.77 17.15 5.26
CA ARG A 204 14.74 15.86 5.95
C ARG A 204 13.65 15.82 7.01
N PHE A 205 13.05 14.66 7.20
CA PHE A 205 11.95 14.44 8.13
C PHE A 205 12.20 13.20 8.98
N PRO A 206 11.91 13.25 10.29
CA PRO A 206 12.14 12.12 11.17
C PRO A 206 11.16 10.97 10.92
N ASN A 207 9.95 11.24 10.41
CA ASN A 207 8.89 10.26 10.17
C ASN A 207 8.06 10.64 8.93
N HIS A 208 7.23 9.69 8.46
CA HIS A 208 6.45 9.88 7.24
C HIS A 208 5.35 10.94 7.40
N ALA A 209 4.78 11.11 8.59
CA ALA A 209 3.73 12.11 8.83
C ALA A 209 4.23 13.54 8.61
N ASP A 210 5.44 13.86 9.06
CA ASP A 210 6.07 15.16 8.87
C ASP A 210 6.39 15.41 7.38
N LEU A 211 6.88 14.39 6.67
CA LEU A 211 7.03 14.46 5.21
C LEU A 211 5.70 14.75 4.53
N TYR A 212 4.62 14.06 4.93
CA TYR A 212 3.31 14.22 4.29
C TYR A 212 2.77 15.63 4.50
N HIS A 213 2.92 16.18 5.71
CA HIS A 213 2.52 17.56 6.00
C HIS A 213 3.31 18.57 5.14
N HIS A 214 4.63 18.39 5.06
CA HIS A 214 5.47 19.21 4.19
C HIS A 214 5.05 19.09 2.73
N PHE A 215 4.84 17.86 2.24
CA PHE A 215 4.47 17.63 0.86
C PHE A 215 3.11 18.25 0.53
N ASP A 216 2.13 18.15 1.44
CA ASP A 216 0.82 18.80 1.31
C ASP A 216 0.94 20.33 1.26
N GLN A 217 1.78 20.91 2.11
CA GLN A 217 1.93 22.37 2.22
C GLN A 217 2.71 23.00 1.05
N PHE A 218 3.75 22.32 0.56
CA PHE A 218 4.73 22.93 -0.35
C PHE A 218 4.74 22.32 -1.76
N HIS A 219 4.18 21.12 -1.95
CA HIS A 219 4.21 20.40 -3.24
C HIS A 219 2.83 20.00 -3.75
N GLN A 220 1.83 19.85 -2.88
CA GLN A 220 0.46 19.72 -3.30
C GLN A 220 -0.13 21.12 -3.45
N HIS A 221 -0.31 21.54 -4.70
CA HIS A 221 -1.37 22.50 -5.00
C HIS A 221 -2.69 21.77 -4.79
N LEU A 222 -3.14 21.67 -3.53
CA LEU A 222 -4.42 21.06 -3.22
C LEU A 222 -5.45 21.69 -4.16
N PRO A 223 -6.19 20.87 -4.91
CA PRO A 223 -7.16 21.40 -5.84
C PRO A 223 -8.14 22.29 -5.09
N ILE A 224 -8.40 23.47 -5.64
CA ILE A 224 -9.29 24.47 -5.07
C ILE A 224 -10.68 23.81 -4.85
N CYS A 225 -11.19 23.81 -3.60
CA CYS A 225 -12.54 23.31 -3.24
C CYS A 225 -13.54 23.87 -4.27
N ARG A 226 -14.30 23.04 -4.99
CA ARG A 226 -15.17 23.46 -6.12
C ARG A 226 -16.13 24.63 -5.78
N ARG A 227 -16.44 24.82 -4.50
CA ARG A 227 -17.30 25.89 -3.99
C ARG A 227 -16.61 27.26 -3.88
N HIS A 228 -15.29 27.29 -3.67
CA HIS A 228 -14.54 28.52 -3.47
C HIS A 228 -13.63 28.72 -4.67
N ARG A 229 -13.74 29.83 -5.42
CA ARG A 229 -12.91 30.06 -6.63
C ARG A 229 -11.48 30.49 -6.32
N ASN A 230 -11.09 30.48 -5.04
CA ASN A 230 -9.83 30.97 -4.52
C ASN A 230 -9.29 30.00 -3.44
N THR A 231 -8.00 30.08 -3.16
CA THR A 231 -7.27 29.25 -2.18
C THR A 231 -7.75 29.43 -0.73
N SER A 232 -8.61 30.41 -0.45
CA SER A 232 -9.24 30.64 0.86
C SER A 232 -10.41 29.69 1.10
N CYS A 233 -10.12 28.40 1.13
CA CYS A 233 -11.10 27.39 1.51
C CYS A 233 -11.13 27.30 3.05
N PRO A 234 -12.29 27.52 3.71
CA PRO A 234 -12.39 27.37 5.17
C PRO A 234 -12.00 25.94 5.57
N ALA A 235 -11.33 25.80 6.73
CA ALA A 235 -10.85 24.52 7.27
C ALA A 235 -11.95 23.44 7.41
N ASP A 236 -13.22 23.81 7.33
CA ASP A 236 -14.37 22.90 7.41
C ASP A 236 -14.84 22.34 6.03
N CYS A 237 -14.26 22.75 4.88
CA CYS A 237 -14.56 22.12 3.57
C CYS A 237 -13.87 20.74 3.43
N SER A 238 -12.78 20.47 4.17
CA SER A 238 -11.96 19.24 4.04
C SER A 238 -12.56 18.00 4.74
N ARG A 239 -13.52 18.17 5.66
CA ARG A 239 -14.12 17.06 6.42
C ARG A 239 -15.12 16.22 5.63
N ARG A 240 -15.51 16.65 4.44
CA ARG A 240 -16.28 15.84 3.49
C ARG A 240 -15.38 15.57 2.30
N TYR A 241 -15.33 14.32 1.84
CA TYR A 241 -14.67 13.89 0.61
C TYR A 241 -15.29 14.59 -0.63
N VAL A 242 -15.13 15.91 -0.74
CA VAL A 242 -15.65 16.70 -1.85
C VAL A 242 -14.70 16.48 -3.00
N TYR A 243 -15.20 15.89 -4.08
CA TYR A 243 -14.50 15.71 -5.35
C TYR A 243 -13.88 17.04 -5.82
N PHE A 244 -12.60 17.21 -5.52
CA PHE A 244 -11.86 18.39 -5.91
C PHE A 244 -11.63 18.41 -7.42
N ARG A 245 -11.60 19.59 -8.03
CA ARG A 245 -11.34 19.76 -9.47
C ARG A 245 -9.83 19.96 -9.64
N PRO A 246 -9.13 19.21 -10.51
CA PRO A 246 -7.70 19.43 -10.72
C PRO A 246 -7.44 20.91 -10.98
N GLY A 247 -6.57 21.52 -10.17
CA GLY A 247 -6.08 22.87 -10.44
C GLY A 247 -5.41 22.87 -11.82
N THR A 248 -5.66 23.90 -12.63
CA THR A 248 -5.16 23.96 -14.01
C THR A 248 -3.68 24.32 -14.14
N SER A 249 -2.91 24.28 -13.04
CA SER A 249 -1.46 24.54 -13.09
C SER A 249 -0.77 23.35 -13.74
N LYS A 250 -0.39 23.51 -15.01
CA LYS A 250 0.38 22.52 -15.78
C LYS A 250 1.88 22.54 -15.45
N SER A 251 2.42 23.65 -14.93
CA SER A 251 3.88 23.86 -14.85
C SER A 251 4.58 23.01 -13.80
N ASP A 252 3.90 22.63 -12.72
CA ASP A 252 4.56 21.95 -11.58
C ASP A 252 4.30 20.44 -11.59
N SER A 253 3.50 19.94 -12.55
CA SER A 253 3.16 18.52 -12.60
C SER A 253 4.34 17.67 -13.01
N ASP A 254 5.17 18.13 -13.95
CA ASP A 254 6.25 17.36 -14.58
C ASP A 254 7.41 17.07 -13.61
N ASP A 255 7.74 17.98 -12.70
CA ASP A 255 8.75 17.73 -11.66
C ASP A 255 8.29 16.62 -10.70
N ILE A 256 7.04 16.66 -10.24
CA ILE A 256 6.48 15.59 -9.42
C ILE A 256 6.45 14.26 -10.19
N ARG A 257 6.27 14.29 -11.53
CA ARG A 257 6.31 13.06 -12.36
C ARG A 257 7.65 12.35 -12.28
N GLN A 258 8.75 13.11 -12.27
CA GLN A 258 10.10 12.55 -12.22
C GLN A 258 10.36 11.80 -10.91
N HIS A 259 9.68 12.21 -9.82
CA HIS A 259 9.85 11.66 -8.49
C HIS A 259 8.78 10.64 -8.05
N ARG A 260 7.82 10.31 -8.93
CA ARG A 260 6.69 9.43 -8.63
C ARG A 260 7.05 8.12 -7.94
N LEU A 261 8.14 7.47 -8.37
CA LEU A 261 8.57 6.19 -7.80
C LEU A 261 8.98 6.34 -6.34
N THR A 262 9.86 7.30 -6.06
CA THR A 262 10.32 7.60 -4.70
C THR A 262 9.15 8.07 -3.84
N ILE A 263 8.28 8.94 -4.36
CA ILE A 263 7.10 9.39 -3.62
C ILE A 263 6.18 8.20 -3.29
N LEU A 264 5.89 7.30 -4.23
CA LEU A 264 5.09 6.11 -3.93
C LEU A 264 5.77 5.21 -2.89
N SER A 265 7.08 5.00 -3.00
CA SER A 265 7.85 4.20 -2.04
C SER A 265 7.65 4.73 -0.60
N LEU A 266 7.70 6.05 -0.43
CA LEU A 266 7.50 6.73 0.85
C LEU A 266 6.02 6.86 1.24
N TRP A 267 5.11 6.97 0.26
CA TRP A 267 3.68 7.27 0.46
C TRP A 267 2.80 6.49 -0.54
N PRO A 268 2.42 5.23 -0.25
CA PRO A 268 1.62 4.40 -1.13
C PRO A 268 0.23 4.99 -1.41
N GLU A 269 -0.44 5.61 -0.42
CA GLU A 269 -1.69 6.34 -0.65
C GLU A 269 -1.57 7.48 -1.66
N PHE A 270 -0.36 7.99 -1.94
CA PHE A 270 -0.15 8.99 -2.99
C PHE A 270 -0.54 8.49 -4.39
N ARG A 271 -0.70 7.16 -4.57
CA ARG A 271 -1.27 6.56 -5.79
C ARG A 271 -2.58 7.19 -6.26
N HIS A 272 -3.38 7.79 -5.37
CA HIS A 272 -4.64 8.43 -5.75
C HIS A 272 -4.45 9.81 -6.38
N HIS A 273 -3.26 10.40 -6.26
CA HIS A 273 -2.97 11.74 -6.75
C HIS A 273 -3.11 11.85 -8.28
N PHE A 274 -3.58 13.01 -8.77
CA PHE A 274 -3.81 13.27 -10.20
C PHE A 274 -2.52 13.22 -11.01
N VAL A 275 -1.36 13.36 -10.35
CA VAL A 275 -0.07 13.24 -11.02
C VAL A 275 0.02 11.90 -11.74
N PHE A 276 -0.66 10.84 -11.31
CA PHE A 276 -0.63 9.54 -11.99
C PHE A 276 -1.66 9.38 -13.12
N ASP A 277 -2.41 10.42 -13.51
CA ASP A 277 -3.51 10.28 -14.48
C ASP A 277 -3.08 9.87 -15.90
N ASP A 278 -1.83 10.11 -16.27
CA ASP A 278 -1.20 9.67 -17.52
C ASP A 278 -0.88 8.17 -17.53
N ILE A 279 -0.67 7.57 -16.35
CA ILE A 279 -0.46 6.13 -16.21
C ILE A 279 -1.71 5.40 -15.72
N LYS A 280 -2.64 6.06 -15.02
CA LYS A 280 -3.96 5.50 -14.72
C LYS A 280 -4.72 5.36 -16.03
N ARG A 281 -5.58 4.35 -16.12
CA ARG A 281 -6.35 3.95 -17.31
C ARG A 281 -5.58 2.98 -18.20
N CYS A 282 -5.75 1.72 -17.87
CA CYS A 282 -5.66 0.69 -18.87
C CYS A 282 -6.89 0.80 -19.81
N SER A 283 -6.72 1.46 -20.95
CA SER A 283 -7.70 1.35 -22.03
C SER A 283 -7.56 -0.05 -22.61
N ARG A 284 -8.48 -0.97 -22.28
CA ARG A 284 -8.55 -2.27 -22.97
C ARG A 284 -8.57 -2.00 -24.47
N LYS A 285 -7.71 -2.68 -25.23
CA LYS A 285 -7.87 -2.76 -26.68
C LYS A 285 -9.22 -3.44 -26.92
N ILE A 286 -10.22 -2.66 -27.33
CA ILE A 286 -11.50 -3.16 -27.83
C ILE A 286 -11.24 -3.79 -29.19
#